data_AF-A0ABD2PMK6-F1
#
_entry.id   AF-A0ABD2PMK6-F1
#
_cell.length_a   1.000
_cell.length_b   1.000
_cell.length_c   1.000
_cell.angle_alpha   90.00
_cell.angle_beta   90.00
_cell.angle_gamma   90.00
#
_symmetry.space_group_name_H-M   'P 1'
#
loop_
_entity.id
_entity.type
_entity.pdbx_description
1 polymer ?
#
loop_
_entity_poly.entity_id
_entity_poly.type
_entity_poly.pdbx_seq_one_letter_code
_entity_poly.pdbx_strand_id
1 'polypeptide(L)'
;MDPEELEQHAKKMVETMVHYFRTLDSLKVLPQVKPGFLTDCVPKEAPVEGESVDDMLADVERLIIPGTTHWLSPSMHAYFPALTSVPSILGDMLSLALNSLCFTWASCPSGTELEMVVMDWLAKMLDLPSQFLHTSEDSNGGGVILTTCSEGTLNSLLAARRRAIDNYRFLQVEQSKELSDSEINGKLIAYCSDLAHSSLEKNSLIALVRIRFLETDPQTGGLRGNVLWKAIETDLNDGLVPFY
;
A
#
# COMPACT_ATOMS: atom_id res chain seq x y z
N MET A 1 -23.25 -20.12 -9.76
CA MET A 1 -21.95 -20.56 -10.28
C MET A 1 -22.03 -22.05 -10.41
N ASP A 2 -21.93 -22.57 -11.63
CA ASP A 2 -21.84 -24.01 -11.85
C ASP A 2 -20.42 -24.46 -11.47
N PRO A 3 -20.25 -25.33 -10.46
CA PRO A 3 -18.93 -25.81 -10.06
C PRO A 3 -18.19 -26.54 -11.20
N GLU A 4 -18.91 -27.16 -12.13
CA GLU A 4 -18.32 -27.88 -13.26
C GLU A 4 -17.72 -26.89 -14.28
N GLU A 5 -18.44 -25.80 -14.55
CA GLU A 5 -17.98 -24.67 -15.37
C GLU A 5 -16.75 -24.00 -14.75
N LEU A 6 -16.75 -23.76 -13.43
CA LEU A 6 -15.61 -23.23 -12.69
C LEU A 6 -14.39 -24.15 -12.83
N GLU A 7 -14.54 -25.45 -12.61
CA GLU A 7 -13.45 -26.40 -12.71
C GLU A 7 -12.84 -26.41 -14.12
N GLN A 8 -13.69 -26.43 -15.15
CA GLN A 8 -13.24 -26.43 -16.54
C GLN A 8 -12.46 -25.16 -16.89
N HIS A 9 -12.97 -23.98 -16.53
CA HIS A 9 -12.32 -22.72 -16.87
C HIS A 9 -11.10 -22.42 -16.01
N ALA A 10 -11.10 -22.83 -14.73
CA ALA A 10 -9.93 -22.69 -13.86
C ALA A 10 -8.73 -23.49 -14.41
N LYS A 11 -8.95 -24.70 -14.93
CA LYS A 11 -7.88 -25.49 -15.59
C LYS A 11 -7.27 -24.74 -16.78
N LYS A 12 -8.11 -24.17 -17.66
CA LYS A 12 -7.64 -23.36 -18.81
C LYS A 12 -6.84 -22.13 -18.36
N MET A 13 -7.29 -21.44 -17.32
CA MET A 13 -6.57 -20.29 -16.76
C MET A 13 -5.19 -20.71 -16.22
N VAL A 14 -5.12 -21.82 -15.47
CA VAL A 14 -3.86 -22.36 -14.96
C VAL A 14 -2.91 -22.73 -16.09
N GLU A 15 -3.40 -23.37 -17.15
CA GLU A 15 -2.61 -23.68 -18.35
C GLU A 15 -2.05 -22.41 -19.00
N THR A 16 -2.87 -21.36 -19.12
CA THR A 16 -2.47 -20.04 -19.65
C THR A 16 -1.38 -19.40 -18.79
N MET A 17 -1.55 -19.40 -17.46
CA MET A 17 -0.54 -18.87 -16.52
C MET A 17 0.78 -19.63 -16.63
N VAL A 18 0.73 -20.96 -16.69
CA VAL A 18 1.92 -21.81 -16.85
C VAL A 18 2.62 -21.49 -18.18
N HIS A 19 1.86 -21.31 -19.27
CA HIS A 19 2.43 -20.92 -20.55
C HIS A 19 3.12 -19.54 -20.48
N TYR A 20 2.47 -18.56 -19.86
CA TYR A 20 3.04 -17.22 -19.64
C TYR A 20 4.36 -17.29 -18.86
N PHE A 21 4.40 -17.99 -17.72
CA PHE A 21 5.63 -18.13 -16.94
C PHE A 21 6.76 -18.84 -17.71
N ARG A 22 6.44 -19.84 -18.52
CA ARG A 22 7.44 -20.55 -19.35
C ARG A 22 8.01 -19.71 -20.48
N THR A 23 7.26 -18.72 -20.96
CA THR A 23 7.63 -17.88 -22.10
C THR A 23 8.12 -16.50 -21.69
N LEU A 24 7.99 -16.13 -20.43
CA LEU A 24 8.28 -14.81 -19.88
C LEU A 24 9.67 -14.26 -20.26
N ASP A 25 10.70 -15.10 -20.24
CA ASP A 25 12.08 -14.72 -20.56
C ASP A 25 12.27 -14.34 -22.05
N SER A 26 11.36 -14.79 -22.92
CA SER A 26 11.36 -14.44 -24.35
C SER A 26 10.59 -13.16 -24.66
N LEU A 27 9.81 -12.64 -23.71
CA LEU A 27 9.00 -11.44 -23.88
C LEU A 27 9.84 -10.17 -23.65
N LYS A 28 9.54 -9.10 -24.40
CA LYS A 28 10.17 -7.80 -24.17
C LYS A 28 9.61 -7.18 -22.90
N VAL A 29 10.49 -6.86 -21.93
CA VAL A 29 10.09 -6.29 -20.63
C VAL A 29 9.14 -5.09 -20.77
N LEU A 30 9.44 -4.16 -21.69
CA LEU A 30 8.61 -2.99 -21.96
C LEU A 30 7.81 -3.19 -23.25
N PRO A 31 6.50 -2.88 -23.25
CA PRO A 31 5.66 -3.02 -24.42
C PRO A 31 5.98 -1.95 -25.47
N GLN A 32 5.78 -2.27 -26.74
CA GLN A 32 6.00 -1.36 -27.87
C GLN A 32 4.71 -0.67 -28.32
N VAL A 33 4.00 -0.05 -27.37
CA VAL A 33 2.69 0.57 -27.57
C VAL A 33 2.70 2.06 -27.20
N LYS A 34 1.68 2.79 -27.63
CA LYS A 34 1.47 4.21 -27.25
C LYS A 34 0.27 4.34 -26.30
N PRO A 35 0.20 5.39 -25.46
CA PRO A 35 -0.99 5.68 -24.68
C PRO A 35 -2.25 5.69 -25.57
N GLY A 36 -3.28 4.94 -25.15
CA GLY A 36 -4.54 4.78 -25.90
C GLY A 36 -4.63 3.57 -26.84
N PHE A 37 -3.55 2.79 -27.05
CA PHE A 37 -3.55 1.69 -28.04
C PHE A 37 -4.71 0.68 -27.90
N LEU A 38 -5.11 0.36 -26.67
CA LEU A 38 -6.13 -0.66 -26.41
C LEU A 38 -7.52 -0.20 -26.86
N THR A 39 -7.80 1.10 -26.83
CA THR A 39 -9.09 1.69 -27.25
C THR A 39 -9.40 1.44 -28.72
N ASP A 40 -8.37 1.23 -29.55
CA ASP A 40 -8.52 0.90 -30.98
C ASP A 40 -8.58 -0.61 -31.24
N CYS A 41 -8.32 -1.43 -30.20
CA CYS A 41 -8.24 -2.88 -30.30
C CYS A 41 -9.46 -3.62 -29.72
N VAL A 42 -10.29 -2.93 -28.94
CA VAL A 42 -11.46 -3.49 -28.24
C VAL A 42 -12.78 -2.85 -28.72
N PRO A 43 -13.94 -3.52 -28.53
CA PRO A 43 -15.24 -2.94 -28.81
C PRO A 43 -15.48 -1.60 -28.08
N LYS A 44 -16.27 -0.71 -28.68
CA LYS A 44 -16.61 0.60 -28.07
C LYS A 44 -17.65 0.50 -26.96
N GLU A 45 -18.40 -0.60 -26.92
CA GLU A 45 -19.45 -0.88 -25.94
C GLU A 45 -19.26 -2.30 -25.40
N ALA A 46 -19.69 -2.53 -24.17
CA ALA A 46 -19.66 -3.86 -23.57
C ALA A 46 -20.63 -4.81 -24.32
N PRO A 47 -20.31 -6.10 -24.42
CA PRO A 47 -21.19 -7.05 -25.08
C PRO A 47 -22.48 -7.22 -24.26
N VAL A 48 -23.62 -7.32 -24.97
CA VAL A 48 -24.94 -7.54 -24.34
C VAL A 48 -25.08 -8.99 -23.86
N GLU A 49 -24.48 -9.91 -24.61
CA GLU A 49 -24.46 -11.34 -24.31
C GLU A 49 -23.06 -11.75 -23.86
N GLY A 50 -22.96 -12.76 -22.99
CA GLY A 50 -21.68 -13.26 -22.51
C GLY A 50 -20.82 -13.83 -23.65
N GLU A 51 -19.53 -13.52 -23.63
CA GLU A 51 -18.53 -14.10 -24.52
C GLU A 51 -17.94 -15.38 -23.92
N SER A 52 -17.39 -16.25 -24.78
CA SER A 52 -16.76 -17.47 -24.29
C SER A 52 -15.44 -17.17 -23.57
N VAL A 53 -15.10 -17.99 -22.58
CA VAL A 53 -13.79 -17.90 -21.91
C VAL A 53 -12.64 -18.10 -22.89
N ASP A 54 -12.83 -18.87 -23.95
CA ASP A 54 -11.81 -19.09 -24.97
C ASP A 54 -11.53 -17.82 -25.78
N ASP A 55 -12.58 -17.07 -26.15
CA ASP A 55 -12.43 -15.78 -26.83
C ASP A 55 -11.74 -14.75 -25.92
N MET A 56 -12.14 -14.71 -24.64
CA MET A 56 -11.51 -13.82 -23.65
C MET A 56 -10.02 -14.13 -23.43
N LEU A 57 -9.65 -15.41 -23.32
CA LEU A 57 -8.25 -15.82 -23.16
C LEU A 57 -7.44 -15.55 -24.44
N ALA A 58 -8.03 -15.74 -25.62
CA ALA A 58 -7.39 -15.38 -26.89
C ALA A 58 -7.10 -13.87 -26.98
N ASP A 59 -8.01 -13.03 -26.47
CA ASP A 59 -7.78 -11.59 -26.37
C ASP A 59 -6.71 -11.21 -25.35
N VAL A 60 -6.59 -11.94 -24.24
CA VAL A 60 -5.48 -11.76 -23.29
C VAL A 60 -4.13 -11.99 -23.99
N GLU A 61 -3.99 -13.09 -24.73
CA GLU A 61 -2.76 -13.40 -25.46
C GLU A 61 -2.46 -12.39 -26.58
N ARG A 62 -3.49 -11.98 -27.33
CA ARG A 62 -3.34 -11.14 -28.52
C ARG A 62 -3.17 -9.66 -28.18
N LEU A 63 -3.86 -9.16 -27.16
CA LEU A 63 -3.97 -7.73 -26.87
C LEU A 63 -3.31 -7.32 -25.56
N ILE A 64 -3.47 -8.12 -24.51
CA ILE A 64 -3.07 -7.72 -23.14
C ILE A 64 -1.60 -8.04 -22.89
N ILE A 65 -1.16 -9.28 -23.13
CA ILE A 65 0.24 -9.69 -22.91
C ILE A 65 1.23 -8.79 -23.69
N PRO A 66 1.05 -8.49 -24.99
CA PRO A 66 1.97 -7.63 -25.74
C PRO A 66 2.00 -6.16 -25.26
N GLY A 67 0.93 -5.71 -24.59
CA GLY A 67 0.80 -4.38 -24.01
C GLY A 67 1.24 -4.31 -22.55
N THR A 68 1.67 -5.42 -21.95
CA THR A 68 2.00 -5.52 -20.52
C THR A 68 3.48 -5.25 -20.28
N THR A 69 3.80 -4.48 -19.25
CA THR A 69 5.17 -4.45 -18.69
C THR A 69 5.39 -5.71 -17.86
N HIS A 70 6.37 -6.54 -18.24
CA HIS A 70 6.58 -7.83 -17.60
C HIS A 70 7.44 -7.73 -16.34
N TRP A 71 6.80 -7.40 -15.21
CA TRP A 71 7.46 -7.16 -13.91
C TRP A 71 8.26 -8.34 -13.36
N LEU A 72 7.92 -9.56 -13.76
CA LEU A 72 8.54 -10.79 -13.29
C LEU A 72 9.67 -11.27 -14.20
N SER A 73 9.93 -10.56 -15.31
CA SER A 73 11.07 -10.87 -16.16
C SER A 73 12.37 -10.69 -15.36
N PRO A 74 13.35 -11.61 -15.47
CA PRO A 74 14.67 -11.42 -14.87
C PRO A 74 15.39 -10.17 -15.36
N SER A 75 14.98 -9.61 -16.51
CA SER A 75 15.51 -8.37 -17.07
C SER A 75 14.77 -7.10 -16.61
N MET A 76 13.78 -7.22 -15.72
CA MET A 76 13.10 -6.07 -15.12
C MET A 76 13.96 -5.46 -14.00
N HIS A 77 14.51 -4.29 -14.26
CA HIS A 77 15.38 -3.56 -13.32
C HIS A 77 14.92 -2.12 -13.05
N ALA A 78 13.67 -1.78 -13.40
CA ALA A 78 13.07 -0.49 -13.05
C ALA A 78 12.35 -0.58 -11.70
N TYR A 79 12.27 0.56 -11.00
CA TYR A 79 11.61 0.70 -9.69
C TYR A 79 12.18 -0.27 -8.62
N PHE A 80 11.33 -0.71 -7.70
CA PHE A 80 11.60 -1.83 -6.80
C PHE A 80 10.79 -3.07 -7.21
N PRO A 81 11.23 -4.29 -6.84
CA PRO A 81 10.55 -5.52 -7.24
C PRO A 81 9.11 -5.61 -6.71
N ALA A 82 8.19 -6.05 -7.58
CA ALA A 82 6.84 -6.47 -7.23
C ALA A 82 6.69 -7.95 -7.61
N LEU A 83 7.14 -8.84 -6.72
CA LEU A 83 7.28 -10.27 -7.01
C LEU A 83 5.97 -11.02 -6.73
N THR A 84 5.76 -12.11 -7.47
CA THR A 84 4.70 -13.09 -7.19
C THR A 84 5.31 -14.46 -6.91
N SER A 85 4.51 -15.37 -6.36
CA SER A 85 4.90 -16.75 -6.10
C SER A 85 3.70 -17.68 -6.23
N VAL A 86 3.96 -18.97 -6.48
CA VAL A 86 2.90 -20.00 -6.56
C VAL A 86 2.04 -20.03 -5.28
N PRO A 87 2.59 -20.00 -4.05
CA PRO A 87 1.77 -19.94 -2.85
C PRO A 87 0.86 -18.70 -2.79
N SER A 88 1.35 -17.53 -3.23
CA SER A 88 0.55 -16.31 -3.28
C SER A 88 -0.62 -16.43 -4.25
N ILE A 89 -0.39 -16.99 -5.45
CA ILE A 89 -1.43 -17.22 -6.45
C ILE A 89 -2.50 -18.16 -5.89
N LEU A 90 -2.10 -19.29 -5.31
CA LEU A 90 -3.03 -20.28 -4.78
C LEU A 90 -3.82 -19.76 -3.57
N GLY A 91 -3.17 -18.97 -2.71
CA GLY A 91 -3.83 -18.31 -1.58
C GLY A 91 -4.90 -17.32 -2.05
N ASP A 92 -4.58 -16.51 -3.07
CA ASP A 92 -5.52 -15.54 -3.62
C ASP A 92 -6.70 -16.19 -4.34
N MET A 93 -6.46 -17.28 -5.09
CA MET A 93 -7.54 -18.08 -5.68
C MET A 93 -8.55 -18.56 -4.62
N LEU A 94 -8.07 -19.05 -3.47
CA LEU A 94 -8.94 -19.47 -2.38
C LEU A 94 -9.64 -18.27 -1.71
N SER A 95 -8.91 -17.17 -1.51
CA SER A 95 -9.46 -15.92 -0.96
C SER A 95 -10.64 -15.41 -1.80
N LEU A 96 -10.50 -15.40 -3.13
CA LEU A 96 -11.54 -15.02 -4.08
C LEU A 96 -12.74 -15.96 -4.04
N ALA A 97 -12.52 -17.28 -3.87
CA ALA A 97 -13.61 -18.24 -3.74
C ALA A 97 -14.43 -18.03 -2.45
N LEU A 98 -13.76 -17.64 -1.36
CA LEU A 98 -14.41 -17.32 -0.09
C LEU A 98 -15.07 -15.94 -0.09
N ASN A 99 -14.58 -15.01 -0.92
CA ASN A 99 -15.08 -13.64 -1.11
C ASN A 99 -15.50 -12.95 0.22
N SER A 100 -14.68 -13.11 1.24
CA SER A 100 -15.00 -12.68 2.60
C SER A 100 -14.72 -11.19 2.80
N LEU A 101 -15.66 -10.49 3.45
CA LEU A 101 -15.50 -9.08 3.82
C LEU A 101 -15.23 -8.97 5.32
N CYS A 102 -14.00 -8.59 5.69
CA CYS A 102 -13.50 -8.62 7.06
C CYS A 102 -13.57 -7.25 7.76
N PHE A 103 -14.65 -6.48 7.54
CA PHE A 103 -14.78 -5.13 8.13
C PHE A 103 -15.10 -5.12 9.63
N THR A 104 -15.59 -6.26 10.16
CA THR A 104 -15.67 -6.52 11.61
C THR A 104 -15.29 -7.97 11.88
N TRP A 105 -14.91 -8.29 13.11
CA TRP A 105 -14.69 -9.67 13.51
C TRP A 105 -15.91 -10.55 13.22
N ALA A 106 -17.13 -10.06 13.49
CA ALA A 106 -18.35 -10.83 13.26
C ALA A 106 -18.66 -11.10 11.78
N SER A 107 -18.15 -10.29 10.85
CA SER A 107 -18.38 -10.49 9.42
C SER A 107 -17.49 -11.57 8.81
N CYS A 108 -16.29 -11.80 9.37
CA CYS A 108 -15.43 -12.94 9.04
C CYS A 108 -14.39 -13.19 10.15
N PRO A 109 -14.72 -13.99 11.18
CA PRO A 109 -13.80 -14.24 12.29
C PRO A 109 -12.47 -14.82 11.83
N SER A 110 -12.50 -15.81 10.94
CA SER A 110 -11.28 -16.45 10.43
C SER A 110 -10.38 -15.48 9.65
N GLY A 111 -10.95 -14.51 8.93
CA GLY A 111 -10.17 -13.51 8.22
C GLY A 111 -9.39 -12.59 9.17
N THR A 112 -10.06 -12.06 10.20
CA THR A 112 -9.43 -11.22 11.21
C THR A 112 -8.40 -11.98 12.05
N GLU A 113 -8.76 -13.16 12.56
CA GLU A 113 -7.89 -13.96 13.43
C GLU A 113 -6.64 -14.45 12.68
N LEU A 114 -6.80 -14.89 11.43
CA LEU A 114 -5.66 -15.33 10.61
C LEU A 114 -4.71 -14.17 10.31
N GLU A 115 -5.22 -12.98 10.00
CA GLU A 115 -4.39 -11.80 9.79
C GLU A 115 -3.57 -11.47 11.05
N MET A 116 -4.20 -11.45 12.22
CA MET A 116 -3.50 -11.18 13.49
C MET A 116 -2.34 -12.17 13.73
N VAL A 117 -2.59 -13.47 13.55
CA VAL A 117 -1.56 -14.52 13.73
C VAL A 117 -0.41 -14.36 12.73
N VAL A 118 -0.72 -14.15 11.44
CA VAL A 118 0.30 -14.01 10.39
C VAL A 118 1.11 -12.74 10.58
N MET A 119 0.49 -11.64 11.01
CA MET A 119 1.20 -10.40 11.31
C MET A 119 2.13 -10.55 12.52
N ASP A 120 1.76 -11.32 13.54
CA ASP A 120 2.66 -11.68 14.64
C ASP A 120 3.84 -12.52 14.16
N TRP A 121 3.62 -13.47 13.24
CA TRP A 121 4.69 -14.24 12.64
C TRP A 121 5.66 -13.35 11.85
N LEU A 122 5.13 -12.44 11.04
CA LEU A 122 5.94 -11.51 10.26
C LEU A 122 6.75 -10.56 11.15
N ALA A 123 6.13 -10.02 12.21
CA ALA A 123 6.83 -9.17 13.17
C ALA A 123 7.99 -9.92 13.85
N LYS A 124 7.80 -11.20 14.21
CA LYS A 124 8.86 -12.06 14.76
C LYS A 124 9.94 -12.36 13.72
N MET A 125 9.59 -12.61 12.47
CA MET A 125 10.55 -12.84 11.38
C MET A 125 11.44 -11.60 11.11
N LEU A 126 10.89 -10.40 11.34
CA LEU A 126 11.59 -9.13 11.22
C LEU A 126 12.32 -8.70 12.52
N ASP A 127 12.26 -9.52 13.58
CA ASP A 127 12.81 -9.23 14.90
C ASP A 127 12.32 -7.88 15.47
N LEU A 128 11.03 -7.58 15.26
CA LEU A 128 10.41 -6.38 15.81
C LEU A 128 10.15 -6.51 17.32
N PRO A 129 10.19 -5.38 18.07
CA PRO A 129 9.84 -5.37 19.49
C PRO A 129 8.47 -5.99 19.79
N SER A 130 8.33 -6.63 20.95
CA SER A 130 7.10 -7.36 21.35
C SER A 130 5.85 -6.47 21.41
N GLN A 131 6.02 -5.15 21.57
CA GLN A 131 4.93 -4.17 21.54
C GLN A 131 4.22 -4.04 20.17
N PHE A 132 4.77 -4.65 19.13
CA PHE A 132 4.12 -4.75 17.81
C PHE A 132 3.32 -6.05 17.62
N LEU A 133 3.37 -6.98 18.58
CA LEU A 133 2.63 -8.24 18.53
C LEU A 133 1.22 -8.07 19.11
N HIS A 134 0.21 -8.66 18.47
CA HIS A 134 -1.15 -8.76 18.99
C HIS A 134 -1.23 -9.60 20.27
N THR A 135 -0.40 -10.65 20.37
CA THR A 135 -0.50 -11.67 21.43
C THR A 135 0.37 -11.40 22.66
N SER A 136 1.19 -10.35 22.66
CA SER A 136 2.07 -10.05 23.79
C SER A 136 1.32 -9.32 24.91
N GLU A 137 1.53 -9.76 26.17
CA GLU A 137 0.90 -9.14 27.35
C GLU A 137 1.32 -7.67 27.56
N ASP A 138 2.52 -7.30 27.11
CA ASP A 138 3.06 -5.93 27.23
C ASP A 138 2.68 -5.04 26.02
N SER A 139 1.86 -5.55 25.10
CA SER A 139 1.50 -4.84 23.87
C SER A 139 0.19 -4.09 23.99
N ASN A 140 0.19 -2.85 23.47
CA ASN A 140 -1.02 -2.09 23.14
C ASN A 140 -1.17 -1.91 21.62
N GLY A 141 -0.43 -2.70 20.84
CA GLY A 141 -0.30 -2.58 19.39
C GLY A 141 -0.65 -3.87 18.66
N GLY A 142 -0.29 -3.92 17.38
CA GLY A 142 -0.53 -5.04 16.49
C GLY A 142 -0.23 -4.68 15.04
N GLY A 143 -0.10 -5.68 14.18
CA GLY A 143 0.06 -5.51 12.73
C GLY A 143 -1.27 -5.62 11.98
N VAL A 144 -1.41 -4.87 10.90
CA VAL A 144 -2.58 -4.91 10.00
C VAL A 144 -2.10 -4.89 8.55
N ILE A 145 -2.78 -5.63 7.68
CA ILE A 145 -2.49 -5.63 6.24
C ILE A 145 -3.12 -4.38 5.61
N LEU A 146 -2.33 -3.68 4.80
CA LEU A 146 -2.77 -2.52 4.02
C LEU A 146 -2.37 -2.71 2.56
N THR A 147 -3.07 -2.03 1.65
CA THR A 147 -2.83 -2.16 0.22
C THR A 147 -1.48 -1.59 -0.21
N THR A 148 -1.05 -0.50 0.44
CA THR A 148 0.21 0.18 0.10
C THR A 148 0.91 0.78 1.31
N CYS A 149 2.24 0.95 1.22
CA CYS A 149 3.00 1.75 2.20
C CYS A 149 2.57 3.24 2.21
N SER A 150 2.02 3.74 1.10
CA SER A 150 1.48 5.11 1.02
C SER A 150 0.26 5.28 1.94
N GLU A 151 -0.64 4.31 1.96
CA GLU A 151 -1.79 4.28 2.89
C GLU A 151 -1.34 4.06 4.33
N GLY A 152 -0.36 3.18 4.58
CA GLY A 152 0.20 2.98 5.92
C GLY A 152 0.79 4.25 6.52
N THR A 153 1.57 5.00 5.74
CA THR A 153 2.13 6.29 6.18
C THR A 153 1.04 7.35 6.36
N LEU A 154 -0.03 7.35 5.53
CA LEU A 154 -1.17 8.24 5.72
C LEU A 154 -1.93 7.94 7.03
N ASN A 155 -2.21 6.66 7.30
CA ASN A 155 -2.89 6.24 8.53
C ASN A 155 -2.09 6.64 9.77
N SER A 156 -0.76 6.41 9.74
CA SER A 156 0.15 6.83 10.81
C SER A 156 0.13 8.35 11.02
N LEU A 157 0.23 9.14 9.94
CA LEU A 157 0.19 10.60 9.98
C LEU A 157 -1.14 11.13 10.54
N LEU A 158 -2.27 10.57 10.10
CA LEU A 158 -3.60 10.98 10.55
C LEU A 158 -3.81 10.67 12.04
N ALA A 159 -3.32 9.51 12.51
CA ALA A 159 -3.36 9.14 13.93
C ALA A 159 -2.49 10.09 14.78
N ALA A 160 -1.25 10.37 14.34
CA ALA A 160 -0.35 11.31 14.99
C ALA A 160 -0.98 12.72 15.05
N ARG A 161 -1.57 13.18 13.94
CA ARG A 161 -2.26 14.47 13.83
C ARG A 161 -3.42 14.56 14.82
N ARG A 162 -4.27 13.53 14.90
CA ARG A 162 -5.40 13.52 15.85
C ARG A 162 -4.90 13.62 17.28
N ARG A 163 -3.89 12.81 17.63
CA ARG A 163 -3.27 12.83 18.97
C ARG A 163 -2.65 14.19 19.28
N ALA A 164 -2.00 14.84 18.31
CA ALA A 164 -1.40 16.16 18.49
C ALA A 164 -2.45 17.25 18.75
N ILE A 165 -3.59 17.21 18.03
CA ILE A 165 -4.72 18.12 18.27
C ILE A 165 -5.27 17.94 19.70
N ASP A 166 -5.43 16.70 20.14
CA ASP A 166 -5.91 16.38 21.49
C ASP A 166 -4.94 16.85 22.58
N ASN A 167 -3.64 16.61 22.38
CA ASN A 167 -2.60 17.09 23.28
C ASN A 167 -2.52 18.63 23.33
N TYR A 168 -2.65 19.32 22.19
CA TYR A 168 -2.65 20.77 22.14
C TYR A 168 -3.78 21.36 22.99
N ARG A 169 -4.98 20.77 22.90
CA ARG A 169 -6.14 21.18 23.71
C ARG A 169 -5.93 20.94 25.20
N PHE A 170 -5.31 19.83 25.56
CA PHE A 170 -5.04 19.50 26.95
C PHE A 170 -4.03 20.45 27.59
N LEU A 171 -2.98 20.85 26.84
CA LEU A 171 -1.87 21.65 27.37
C LEU A 171 -2.15 23.16 27.41
N GLN A 172 -3.04 23.70 26.57
CA GLN A 172 -3.27 25.16 26.44
C GLN A 172 -4.66 25.64 26.91
N VAL A 173 -5.09 25.15 28.08
CA VAL A 173 -6.46 25.16 28.65
C VAL A 173 -7.28 26.47 28.48
N GLU A 174 -6.66 27.64 28.41
CA GLU A 174 -7.38 28.92 28.24
C GLU A 174 -7.44 29.45 26.80
N GLN A 175 -6.35 29.37 26.01
CA GLN A 175 -6.32 29.86 24.62
C GLN A 175 -6.76 28.82 23.58
N SER A 176 -6.73 27.52 23.90
CA SER A 176 -7.05 26.46 22.95
C SER A 176 -8.52 26.05 22.89
N LYS A 177 -9.36 26.52 23.83
CA LYS A 177 -10.79 26.15 23.86
C LYS A 177 -11.59 26.76 22.71
N GLU A 178 -11.12 27.88 22.15
CA GLU A 178 -11.81 28.59 21.08
C GLU A 178 -11.33 28.18 19.67
N LEU A 179 -10.21 27.46 19.57
CA LEU A 179 -9.66 27.02 18.28
C LEU A 179 -10.33 25.73 17.78
N SER A 180 -10.73 25.76 16.51
CA SER A 180 -11.16 24.58 15.77
C SER A 180 -10.01 23.59 15.52
N ASP A 181 -10.34 22.32 15.27
CA ASP A 181 -9.36 21.29 14.90
C ASP A 181 -8.50 21.72 13.69
N SER A 182 -9.11 22.43 12.73
CA SER A 182 -8.44 22.92 11.53
C SER A 182 -7.42 24.02 11.82
N GLU A 183 -7.74 24.94 12.74
CA GLU A 183 -6.81 26.00 13.16
C GLU A 183 -5.62 25.44 13.93
N ILE A 184 -5.86 24.44 14.80
CA ILE A 184 -4.79 23.72 15.49
C ILE A 184 -3.94 22.96 14.46
N ASN A 185 -4.57 22.30 13.49
CA ASN A 185 -3.89 21.59 12.41
C ASN A 185 -2.97 22.53 11.60
N GLY A 186 -3.38 23.78 11.37
CA GLY A 186 -2.57 24.80 10.69
C GLY A 186 -1.26 25.17 11.41
N LYS A 187 -1.11 24.78 12.68
CA LYS A 187 0.11 24.95 13.51
C LYS A 187 0.99 23.71 13.54
N LEU A 188 0.49 22.56 13.10
CA LEU A 188 1.23 21.30 13.15
C LEU A 188 2.29 21.24 12.04
N ILE A 189 3.44 20.64 12.35
CA ILE A 189 4.52 20.41 11.39
C ILE A 189 5.11 19.00 11.53
N ALA A 190 5.21 18.33 10.38
CA ALA A 190 5.83 17.02 10.23
C ALA A 190 7.23 17.13 9.57
N TYR A 191 8.06 16.10 9.74
CA TYR A 191 9.41 16.06 9.18
C TYR A 191 9.65 14.77 8.41
N CYS A 192 10.44 14.87 7.34
CA CYS A 192 10.98 13.70 6.67
C CYS A 192 12.33 14.03 6.03
N SER A 193 13.05 13.00 5.58
CA SER A 193 14.25 13.16 4.77
C SER A 193 13.91 13.79 3.40
N ASP A 194 14.83 14.56 2.85
CA ASP A 194 14.81 15.01 1.45
C ASP A 194 14.87 13.88 0.40
N LEU A 195 15.20 12.66 0.81
CA LEU A 195 15.15 11.43 0.01
C LEU A 195 13.89 10.58 0.28
N ALA A 196 12.96 11.06 1.11
CA ALA A 196 11.72 10.35 1.39
C ALA A 196 10.88 10.16 0.12
N HIS A 197 10.16 9.03 0.05
CA HIS A 197 9.27 8.75 -1.07
C HIS A 197 8.17 9.82 -1.16
N SER A 198 7.77 10.18 -2.39
CA SER A 198 6.77 11.24 -2.68
C SER A 198 5.41 11.02 -2.02
N SER A 199 5.12 9.80 -1.55
CA SER A 199 3.93 9.51 -0.74
C SER A 199 3.85 10.37 0.52
N LEU A 200 4.97 10.76 1.14
CA LEU A 200 4.94 11.61 2.33
C LEU A 200 4.46 13.03 1.98
N GLU A 201 4.92 13.59 0.86
CA GLU A 201 4.40 14.85 0.33
C GLU A 201 2.91 14.74 0.03
N LYS A 202 2.51 13.71 -0.74
CA LYS A 202 1.10 13.43 -1.06
C LYS A 202 0.24 13.34 0.21
N ASN A 203 0.70 12.63 1.23
CA ASN A 203 -0.04 12.42 2.47
C ASN A 203 -0.15 13.72 3.28
N SER A 204 0.90 14.55 3.30
CA SER A 204 0.85 15.87 3.91
C SER A 204 -0.19 16.78 3.26
N LEU A 205 -0.28 16.72 1.92
CA LEU A 205 -1.27 17.45 1.14
C LEU A 205 -2.70 16.97 1.44
N ILE A 206 -2.93 15.66 1.49
CA ILE A 206 -4.24 15.08 1.84
C ILE A 206 -4.63 15.47 3.28
N ALA A 207 -3.69 15.40 4.22
CA ALA A 207 -3.94 15.69 5.62
C ALA A 207 -3.93 17.19 5.97
N LEU A 208 -3.62 18.07 5.00
CA LEU A 208 -3.47 19.51 5.18
C LEU A 208 -2.48 19.88 6.29
N VAL A 209 -1.40 19.11 6.44
CA VAL A 209 -0.34 19.36 7.44
C VAL A 209 0.90 19.90 6.75
N ARG A 210 1.64 20.78 7.43
CA ARG A 210 2.94 21.23 6.93
C ARG A 210 3.93 20.08 7.05
N ILE A 211 4.79 19.93 6.06
CA ILE A 211 5.91 18.99 6.11
C ILE A 211 7.21 19.72 5.74
N ARG A 212 8.28 19.43 6.48
CA ARG A 212 9.62 19.94 6.21
C ARG A 212 10.51 18.78 5.77
N PHE A 213 11.13 18.94 4.60
CA PHE A 213 12.15 18.02 4.09
C PHE A 213 13.50 18.43 4.65
N LEU A 214 14.18 17.48 5.28
CA LEU A 214 15.43 17.69 6.00
C LEU A 214 16.59 17.08 5.23
N GLU A 215 17.68 17.85 5.14
CA GLU A 215 18.89 17.44 4.44
C GLU A 215 19.47 16.16 5.05
N THR A 216 19.76 15.20 4.19
CA THR A 216 20.43 13.96 4.57
C THR A 216 21.95 14.08 4.50
N ASP A 217 22.64 13.21 5.24
CA ASP A 217 24.08 13.08 5.13
C ASP A 217 24.46 12.66 3.68
N PRO A 218 25.26 13.45 2.93
CA PRO A 218 25.53 13.17 1.52
C PRO A 218 26.32 11.88 1.26
N GLN A 219 27.01 11.33 2.26
CA GLN A 219 27.78 10.09 2.13
C GLN A 219 26.92 8.86 2.40
N THR A 220 26.01 8.95 3.37
CA THR A 220 25.22 7.80 3.82
C THR A 220 23.77 7.82 3.33
N GLY A 221 23.26 8.98 2.90
CA GLY A 221 21.83 9.22 2.63
C GLY A 221 20.97 9.21 3.91
N GLY A 222 21.58 9.17 5.10
CA GLY A 222 20.88 9.05 6.37
C GLY A 222 20.47 10.40 6.95
N LEU A 223 19.21 10.54 7.38
CA LEU A 223 18.78 11.67 8.19
C LEU A 223 19.37 11.54 9.61
N ARG A 224 19.89 12.64 10.15
CA ARG A 224 20.61 12.64 11.43
C ARG A 224 19.85 13.38 12.53
N GLY A 225 19.96 12.89 13.76
CA GLY A 225 19.27 13.44 14.92
C GLY A 225 19.57 14.92 15.20
N ASN A 226 20.80 15.39 14.95
CA ASN A 226 21.16 16.81 15.11
C ASN A 226 20.46 17.71 14.09
N VAL A 227 20.26 17.24 12.86
CA VAL A 227 19.53 17.99 11.81
C VAL A 227 18.06 18.09 12.19
N LEU A 228 17.45 16.97 12.59
CA LEU A 228 16.08 16.93 13.07
C LEU A 228 15.88 17.83 14.30
N TRP A 229 16.76 17.73 15.29
CA TRP A 229 16.66 18.52 16.52
C TRP A 229 16.71 20.02 16.26
N LYS A 230 17.63 20.47 15.39
CA LYS A 230 17.73 21.87 15.00
C LYS A 230 16.46 22.39 14.29
N ALA A 231 15.85 21.56 13.45
CA ALA A 231 14.59 21.90 12.80
C ALA A 231 13.45 22.03 13.82
N ILE A 232 13.34 21.06 14.74
CA ILE A 232 12.37 21.10 15.85
C ILE A 232 12.53 22.37 16.69
N GLU A 233 13.76 22.74 17.09
CA GLU A 233 14.00 23.96 17.87
C GLU A 233 13.59 25.23 17.10
N THR A 234 13.89 25.28 15.80
CA THR A 234 13.51 26.41 14.95
C THR A 234 11.99 26.53 14.85
N ASP A 235 11.30 25.44 14.55
CA ASP A 235 9.86 25.42 14.35
C ASP A 235 9.08 25.67 15.65
N LEU A 236 9.60 25.23 16.81
CA LEU A 236 9.06 25.60 18.12
C LEU A 236 9.18 27.10 18.39
N ASN A 237 10.32 27.72 18.05
CA ASN A 237 10.51 29.17 18.18
C ASN A 237 9.59 29.98 17.25
N ASP A 238 9.24 29.42 16.09
CA ASP A 238 8.28 29.98 15.14
C ASP A 238 6.80 29.75 15.56
N GLY A 239 6.56 29.12 16.71
CA GLY A 239 5.23 28.86 17.25
C GLY A 239 4.50 27.68 16.60
N LEU A 240 5.21 26.83 15.87
CA LEU A 240 4.69 25.57 15.32
C LEU A 240 4.78 24.45 16.36
N VAL A 241 4.06 23.36 16.07
CA VAL A 241 3.94 22.19 16.93
C VAL A 241 4.45 20.97 16.17
N PRO A 242 5.72 20.57 16.40
CA PRO A 242 6.27 19.30 15.93
C PRO A 242 5.38 18.13 16.37
N PHE A 243 4.99 17.25 15.46
CA PHE A 243 4.11 16.13 15.81
C PHE A 243 4.41 14.79 15.12
N TYR A 244 5.12 14.79 13.98
CA TYR A 244 5.38 13.59 13.18
C TYR A 244 6.75 13.64 12.51
#